data_AF-A0A330MH94-F1
#
_entry.id   AF-A0A330MH94-F1
#
_cell.length_a   1.000
_cell.length_b   1.000
_cell.length_c   1.000
_cell.angle_alpha   90.00
_cell.angle_beta   90.00
_cell.angle_gamma   90.00
#
_symmetry.space_group_name_H-M   'P 1'
#
loop_
_entity.id
_entity.type
_entity.pdbx_description
1 polymer ?
#
loop_
_entity_poly.entity_id
_entity_poly.type
_entity_poly.pdbx_seq_one_letter_code
_entity_poly.pdbx_strand_id
1 'polypeptide(L)'
;MKNLKILITLFVVPLFLFSFSNCGGTQEVSIKKTLTQNPPFKIADAYYQNWVAGVKDGGSGTNIHITFNELDPDVIIQNIYFRNQMLEAKGNINEPSNYVGYLKNDAPRDVIMDADPMKEAQNTPIKKFSFELENNQAVVEYWFNGKKSYYKILNLSQKEMIPYPQANPHE
;
A
#
# COMPACT_ATOMS: atom_id res chain seq x y z
N MET A 1 2.18 -69.51 -4.85
CA MET A 1 2.92 -68.26 -5.17
C MET A 1 2.21 -67.33 -6.16
N LYS A 2 1.37 -67.81 -7.11
CA LYS A 2 0.60 -66.95 -8.04
C LYS A 2 -0.38 -66.00 -7.34
N ASN A 3 -1.13 -66.50 -6.35
CA ASN A 3 -2.14 -65.71 -5.63
C ASN A 3 -1.52 -64.63 -4.71
N LEU A 4 -0.31 -64.88 -4.20
CA LEU A 4 0.46 -63.90 -3.42
C LEU A 4 0.98 -62.75 -4.31
N LYS A 5 1.41 -63.06 -5.54
CA LYS A 5 1.81 -62.04 -6.52
C LYS A 5 0.62 -61.16 -6.92
N ILE A 6 -0.56 -61.76 -7.14
CA ILE A 6 -1.80 -61.03 -7.49
C ILE A 6 -2.25 -60.08 -6.36
N LEU A 7 -2.14 -60.51 -5.11
CA LEU A 7 -2.49 -59.69 -3.94
C LEU A 7 -1.55 -58.49 -3.77
N ILE A 8 -0.26 -58.67 -4.08
CA ILE A 8 0.75 -57.60 -4.05
C ILE A 8 0.48 -56.59 -5.19
N THR A 9 0.14 -57.03 -6.41
CA THR A 9 -0.20 -56.10 -7.49
C THR A 9 -1.48 -55.29 -7.20
N LEU A 10 -2.46 -55.88 -6.52
CA LEU A 10 -3.72 -55.23 -6.16
C LEU A 10 -3.55 -54.09 -5.14
N PHE A 11 -2.50 -54.12 -4.31
CA PHE A 11 -2.21 -53.10 -3.31
C PHE A 11 -1.18 -52.05 -3.75
N VAL A 12 -0.31 -52.37 -4.72
CA VAL A 12 0.76 -51.47 -5.18
C VAL A 12 0.27 -50.48 -6.26
N VAL A 13 -0.67 -50.90 -7.11
CA VAL A 13 -1.21 -50.05 -8.21
C VAL A 13 -2.07 -48.87 -7.71
N PRO A 14 -2.92 -48.99 -6.67
CA PRO A 14 -3.68 -47.84 -6.15
C PRO A 14 -2.78 -46.84 -5.41
N LEU A 15 -1.68 -47.30 -4.81
CA LEU A 15 -0.76 -46.45 -4.05
C LEU A 15 0.07 -45.52 -4.96
N PHE A 16 0.28 -45.91 -6.21
CA PHE A 16 1.01 -45.11 -7.20
C PHE A 16 0.14 -44.01 -7.86
N LEU A 17 -1.19 -44.13 -7.79
CA LEU A 17 -2.14 -43.17 -8.39
C LEU A 17 -2.51 -42.01 -7.44
N PHE A 18 -2.14 -42.07 -6.16
CA PHE A 18 -2.36 -40.98 -5.19
C PHE A 18 -1.24 -39.92 -5.17
N SER A 19 -0.23 -40.02 -6.06
CA SER A 19 0.98 -39.19 -5.99
C SER A 19 0.93 -37.86 -6.76
N PHE A 20 -0.23 -37.44 -7.30
CA PHE A 20 -0.33 -36.18 -8.07
C PHE A 20 -1.29 -35.14 -7.49
N SER A 21 -1.44 -35.10 -6.16
CA SER A 21 -2.14 -33.99 -5.48
C SER A 21 -1.16 -32.97 -4.92
N ASN A 22 -0.38 -32.32 -5.79
CA ASN A 22 0.19 -31.01 -5.48
C ASN A 22 -0.23 -30.05 -6.59
N CYS A 23 -1.49 -29.63 -6.53
CA CYS A 23 -1.95 -28.46 -7.25
C CYS A 23 -1.13 -27.29 -6.71
N GLY A 24 -0.28 -26.69 -7.55
CA GLY A 24 0.51 -25.53 -7.20
C GLY A 24 -0.42 -24.43 -6.73
N GLY A 25 -0.55 -24.31 -5.40
CA GLY A 25 -1.24 -23.21 -4.78
C GLY A 25 -0.60 -21.94 -5.31
N THR A 26 -1.41 -21.11 -5.95
CA THR A 26 -1.05 -19.74 -6.30
C THR A 26 -0.47 -19.13 -5.04
N GLN A 27 0.87 -18.96 -5.01
CA GLN A 27 1.48 -18.16 -3.98
C GLN A 27 0.88 -16.77 -4.17
N GLU A 28 -0.10 -16.41 -3.36
CA GLU A 28 -0.36 -15.02 -3.09
C GLU A 28 0.97 -14.48 -2.59
N VAL A 29 1.69 -13.81 -3.49
CA VAL A 29 2.94 -13.12 -3.16
C VAL A 29 2.53 -11.90 -2.35
N SER A 30 2.09 -12.13 -1.11
CA SER A 30 2.12 -11.14 -0.06
C SER A 30 3.60 -10.88 0.22
N ILE A 31 4.20 -9.94 -0.53
CA ILE A 31 5.55 -9.47 -0.26
C ILE A 31 5.52 -8.93 1.17
N LYS A 32 5.97 -9.72 2.14
CA LYS A 32 6.07 -9.34 3.53
C LYS A 32 7.21 -8.33 3.63
N LYS A 33 6.90 -7.05 3.43
CA LYS A 33 7.84 -5.95 3.51
C LYS A 33 8.30 -5.80 4.96
N THR A 34 9.58 -6.00 5.23
CA THR A 34 10.15 -5.88 6.57
C THR A 34 10.15 -4.42 7.02
N LEU A 35 9.58 -4.16 8.20
CA LEU A 35 9.59 -2.86 8.85
C LEU A 35 10.90 -2.67 9.64
N THR A 36 11.60 -1.58 9.36
CA THR A 36 12.79 -1.15 10.11
C THR A 36 12.36 -0.58 11.45
N GLN A 37 13.05 -0.94 12.53
CA GLN A 37 12.79 -0.40 13.88
C GLN A 37 13.60 0.86 14.18
N ASN A 38 14.84 0.92 13.67
CA ASN A 38 15.76 2.04 13.88
C ASN A 38 16.09 2.69 12.54
N PRO A 39 15.24 3.61 12.04
CA PRO A 39 15.52 4.34 10.82
C PRO A 39 16.62 5.40 11.04
N PRO A 40 17.34 5.80 9.98
CA PRO A 40 18.30 6.92 9.99
C PRO A 40 17.60 8.29 10.00
N PHE A 41 16.48 8.40 10.73
CA PHE A 41 15.76 9.65 10.93
C PHE A 41 14.93 9.59 12.20
N LYS A 42 14.57 10.77 12.71
CA LYS A 42 13.55 10.92 13.75
C LYS A 42 12.39 11.76 13.22
N ILE A 43 11.19 11.37 13.61
CA ILE A 43 9.95 12.07 13.28
C ILE A 43 9.65 13.04 14.42
N ALA A 44 9.50 14.32 14.09
CA ALA A 44 9.14 15.36 15.03
C ALA A 44 7.62 15.52 15.15
N ASP A 45 6.92 15.50 14.03
CA ASP A 45 5.45 15.56 13.98
C ASP A 45 4.92 14.72 12.81
N ALA A 46 3.77 14.11 13.00
CA ALA A 46 3.06 13.39 11.97
C ALA A 46 1.55 13.52 12.20
N TYR A 47 0.86 14.08 11.21
CA TYR A 47 -0.57 14.29 11.30
C TYR A 47 -1.24 14.11 9.95
N TYR A 48 -2.54 13.85 9.97
CA TYR A 48 -3.37 13.90 8.79
C TYR A 48 -4.45 14.96 8.95
N GLN A 49 -4.80 15.58 7.83
CA GLN A 49 -5.77 16.66 7.80
C GLN A 49 -6.70 16.48 6.61
N ASN A 50 -8.00 16.42 6.91
CA ASN A 50 -9.01 16.33 5.85
C ASN A 50 -9.23 17.71 5.22
N TRP A 51 -9.58 17.72 3.96
CA TRP A 51 -9.97 18.94 3.26
C TRP A 51 -11.14 18.70 2.32
N VAL A 52 -11.89 19.76 2.08
CA VAL A 52 -12.99 19.80 1.11
C VAL A 52 -12.89 21.09 0.29
N ALA A 53 -13.11 20.98 -1.01
CA ALA A 53 -13.18 22.15 -1.87
C ALA A 53 -14.53 22.85 -1.70
N GLY A 54 -14.51 24.19 -1.71
CA GLY A 54 -15.72 25.00 -1.61
C GLY A 54 -16.55 25.06 -2.89
N VAL A 55 -16.14 24.36 -3.96
CA VAL A 55 -16.84 24.29 -5.25
C VAL A 55 -17.53 22.95 -5.45
N LYS A 56 -18.69 22.99 -6.14
CA LYS A 56 -19.33 21.77 -6.63
C LYS A 56 -18.33 21.02 -7.50
N ASP A 57 -18.16 19.72 -7.24
CA ASP A 57 -17.21 18.84 -7.92
C ASP A 57 -15.71 19.19 -7.73
N GLY A 58 -15.38 20.08 -6.77
CA GLY A 58 -13.98 20.41 -6.44
C GLY A 58 -13.23 19.31 -5.68
N GLY A 59 -13.97 18.29 -5.25
CA GLY A 59 -13.46 17.10 -4.60
C GLY A 59 -13.14 17.28 -3.11
N SER A 60 -12.64 16.19 -2.53
CA SER A 60 -12.19 16.15 -1.15
C SER A 60 -11.01 15.19 -0.98
N GLY A 61 -10.32 15.29 0.14
CA GLY A 61 -9.18 14.43 0.41
C GLY A 61 -8.64 14.51 1.82
N THR A 62 -7.52 13.85 2.02
CA THR A 62 -6.73 13.84 3.25
C THR A 62 -5.28 14.10 2.88
N ASN A 63 -4.67 15.11 3.51
CA ASN A 63 -3.24 15.36 3.40
C ASN A 63 -2.54 14.75 4.60
N ILE A 64 -1.48 13.98 4.35
CA ILE A 64 -0.66 13.35 5.39
C ILE A 64 0.63 14.15 5.46
N HIS A 65 0.89 14.79 6.59
CA HIS A 65 2.07 15.60 6.83
C HIS A 65 3.02 14.86 7.76
N ILE A 66 4.30 14.82 7.39
CA ILE A 66 5.37 14.22 8.17
C ILE A 66 6.54 15.18 8.21
N THR A 67 6.95 15.54 9.42
CA THR A 67 8.09 16.42 9.68
C THR A 67 9.20 15.62 10.37
N PHE A 68 10.39 15.67 9.80
CA PHE A 68 11.60 15.05 10.35
C PHE A 68 12.48 16.10 11.06
N ASN A 69 13.19 15.75 12.13
CA ASN A 69 14.14 16.65 12.81
C ASN A 69 15.61 16.21 12.65
N GLU A 70 15.87 14.92 12.51
CA GLU A 70 17.22 14.36 12.35
C GLU A 70 17.28 13.49 11.09
N LEU A 71 16.86 14.02 9.94
CA LEU A 71 16.88 13.28 8.67
C LEU A 71 18.31 13.21 8.13
N ASP A 72 18.84 12.00 8.00
CA ASP A 72 20.14 11.78 7.35
C ASP A 72 20.08 12.24 5.86
N PRO A 73 21.07 13.00 5.36
CA PRO A 73 21.06 13.52 4.00
C PRO A 73 20.99 12.47 2.89
N ASP A 74 21.46 11.25 3.14
CA ASP A 74 21.43 10.15 2.17
C ASP A 74 20.07 9.44 2.14
N VAL A 75 19.13 9.86 2.98
CA VAL A 75 17.77 9.31 3.02
C VAL A 75 16.89 9.99 1.99
N ILE A 76 16.32 9.18 1.10
CA ILE A 76 15.35 9.64 0.11
C ILE A 76 13.98 9.07 0.46
N ILE A 77 13.08 9.93 0.95
CA ILE A 77 11.68 9.58 1.18
C ILE A 77 10.96 9.50 -0.18
N GLN A 78 10.35 8.36 -0.51
CA GLN A 78 9.66 8.17 -1.80
C GLN A 78 8.16 8.12 -1.67
N ASN A 79 7.64 7.28 -0.77
CA ASN A 79 6.21 7.00 -0.68
C ASN A 79 5.74 7.01 0.77
N ILE A 80 4.51 7.48 0.97
CA ILE A 80 3.77 7.38 2.22
C ILE A 80 2.60 6.44 1.97
N TYR A 81 2.52 5.41 2.79
CA TYR A 81 1.41 4.47 2.78
C TYR A 81 0.43 4.82 3.89
N PHE A 82 -0.82 5.06 3.53
CA PHE A 82 -1.87 5.43 4.48
C PHE A 82 -3.21 4.86 4.00
N ARG A 83 -3.99 4.25 4.89
CA ARG A 83 -5.31 3.64 4.59
C ARG A 83 -5.31 2.78 3.33
N ASN A 84 -4.33 1.88 3.24
CA ASN A 84 -4.14 0.93 2.13
C ASN A 84 -3.88 1.60 0.76
N GLN A 85 -3.50 2.87 0.75
CA GLN A 85 -3.11 3.60 -0.44
C GLN A 85 -1.63 3.95 -0.41
N MET A 86 -1.00 3.95 -1.58
CA MET A 86 0.36 4.43 -1.78
C MET A 86 0.30 5.85 -2.30
N LEU A 87 0.90 6.78 -1.58
CA LEU A 87 0.95 8.20 -1.90
C LEU A 87 2.41 8.56 -2.18
N GLU A 88 2.66 9.29 -3.26
CA GLU A 88 3.97 9.88 -3.48
C GLU A 88 4.27 10.90 -2.36
N ALA A 89 5.45 10.80 -1.76
CA ALA A 89 5.89 11.73 -0.73
C ALA A 89 6.47 12.98 -1.40
N LYS A 90 5.77 14.11 -1.27
CA LYS A 90 6.21 15.38 -1.86
C LYS A 90 6.91 16.23 -0.81
N GLY A 91 8.21 16.42 -0.99
CA GLY A 91 9.01 17.34 -0.17
C GLY A 91 8.83 18.80 -0.60
N ASN A 92 9.04 19.74 0.33
CA ASN A 92 9.09 21.17 0.06
C ASN A 92 10.55 21.62 -0.05
N ILE A 93 10.93 22.34 -1.11
CA ILE A 93 12.30 22.84 -1.31
C ILE A 93 12.70 23.82 -0.18
N ASN A 94 11.75 24.61 0.30
CA ASN A 94 12.00 25.58 1.39
C ASN A 94 12.02 24.92 2.78
N GLU A 95 11.46 23.72 2.89
CA GLU A 95 11.34 22.97 4.13
C GLU A 95 11.71 21.50 3.86
N PRO A 96 13.00 21.20 3.67
CA PRO A 96 13.46 19.90 3.18
C PRO A 96 13.14 18.73 4.12
N SER A 97 12.78 19.02 5.37
CA SER A 97 12.36 18.04 6.36
C SER A 97 10.85 17.81 6.41
N ASN A 98 10.07 18.53 5.59
CA ASN A 98 8.61 18.40 5.53
C ASN A 98 8.18 17.67 4.26
N TYR A 99 7.39 16.61 4.45
CA TYR A 99 6.84 15.81 3.37
C TYR A 99 5.31 15.74 3.48
N VAL A 100 4.65 15.80 2.33
CA VAL A 100 3.20 15.71 2.24
C VAL A 100 2.77 14.63 1.25
N GLY A 101 1.90 13.73 1.69
CA GLY A 101 1.17 12.79 0.84
C GLY A 101 -0.27 13.26 0.63
N TYR A 102 -0.75 13.21 -0.61
CA TYR A 102 -2.09 13.68 -0.97
C TYR A 102 -3.00 12.50 -1.30
N LEU A 103 -3.92 12.17 -0.40
CA LEU A 103 -4.96 11.17 -0.63
C LEU A 103 -6.23 11.87 -1.11
N LYS A 104 -6.67 11.61 -2.35
CA LYS A 104 -7.96 12.10 -2.86
C LYS A 104 -9.05 11.06 -2.63
N ASN A 105 -10.22 11.47 -2.15
CA ASN A 105 -11.35 10.57 -1.93
C ASN A 105 -11.98 10.13 -3.27
N ASP A 106 -11.99 11.01 -4.26
CA ASP A 106 -12.66 10.82 -5.54
C ASP A 106 -11.74 10.25 -6.63
N ALA A 107 -10.63 9.59 -6.29
CA ALA A 107 -9.78 8.98 -7.31
C ALA A 107 -10.60 7.90 -8.05
N PRO A 108 -10.98 8.12 -9.34
CA PRO A 108 -11.72 7.11 -10.07
C PRO A 108 -10.82 5.89 -10.18
N ARG A 109 -11.29 4.75 -9.71
CA ARG A 109 -10.61 3.49 -10.03
C ARG A 109 -10.85 3.27 -11.53
N ASP A 110 -9.78 3.03 -12.27
CA ASP A 110 -9.86 2.66 -13.67
C ASP A 110 -10.37 1.21 -13.77
N VAL A 111 -11.66 1.04 -13.50
CA VAL A 111 -12.38 -0.23 -13.56
C VAL A 111 -13.36 -0.11 -14.72
N ILE A 112 -13.07 -0.85 -15.78
CA ILE A 112 -13.97 -1.02 -16.91
C ILE A 112 -15.13 -1.88 -16.43
N MET A 113 -16.33 -1.32 -16.41
CA MET A 113 -17.57 -2.04 -16.11
C MET A 113 -18.34 -2.17 -17.43
N ASP A 114 -18.28 -3.33 -18.06
CA ASP A 114 -18.82 -3.58 -19.41
C ASP A 114 -19.60 -4.89 -19.42
N ALA A 115 -20.67 -4.95 -20.23
CA ALA A 115 -21.48 -6.16 -20.35
C ALA A 115 -20.71 -7.34 -20.98
N ASP A 116 -19.62 -7.06 -21.70
CA ASP A 116 -18.71 -8.06 -22.25
C ASP A 116 -17.61 -8.45 -21.23
N PRO A 117 -17.61 -9.70 -20.73
CA PRO A 117 -16.61 -10.17 -19.77
C PRO A 117 -15.16 -10.07 -20.28
N MET A 118 -14.93 -10.08 -21.59
CA MET A 118 -13.57 -9.97 -22.15
C MET A 118 -12.96 -8.58 -21.97
N LYS A 119 -13.79 -7.53 -21.90
CA LYS A 119 -13.32 -6.17 -21.63
C LYS A 119 -13.07 -5.96 -20.14
N GLU A 120 -13.90 -6.55 -19.27
CA GLU A 120 -13.64 -6.52 -17.83
C GLU A 120 -12.41 -7.33 -17.41
N ALA A 121 -12.02 -8.35 -18.20
CA ALA A 121 -10.80 -9.12 -17.95
C ALA A 121 -9.51 -8.29 -18.06
N GLN A 122 -9.57 -7.08 -18.64
CA GLN A 122 -8.46 -6.11 -18.64
C GLN A 122 -8.32 -5.37 -17.31
N ASN A 123 -9.32 -5.44 -16.43
CA ASN A 123 -9.23 -4.85 -15.10
C ASN A 123 -8.14 -5.56 -14.30
N THR A 124 -7.20 -4.77 -13.77
CA THR A 124 -6.16 -5.33 -12.91
C THR A 124 -6.76 -5.65 -11.54
N PRO A 125 -6.63 -6.89 -11.02
CA PRO A 125 -7.12 -7.23 -9.70
C PRO A 125 -6.46 -6.33 -8.65
N ILE A 126 -7.22 -5.98 -7.61
CA ILE A 126 -6.73 -5.15 -6.51
C ILE A 126 -5.50 -5.82 -5.92
N LYS A 127 -4.32 -5.22 -6.13
CA LYS A 127 -3.08 -5.70 -5.50
C LYS A 127 -3.30 -5.63 -3.99
N LYS A 128 -3.26 -6.79 -3.33
CA LYS A 128 -3.34 -6.85 -1.86
C LYS A 128 -2.20 -6.01 -1.29
N PHE A 129 -2.60 -5.00 -0.53
CA PHE A 129 -1.68 -4.07 0.08
C PHE A 129 -0.84 -4.81 1.15
N SER A 130 0.48 -4.63 1.12
CA SER A 130 1.41 -5.46 1.91
C SER A 130 1.43 -5.13 3.42
N PHE A 131 0.72 -4.09 3.86
CA PHE A 131 0.70 -3.67 5.26
C PHE A 131 -0.74 -3.57 5.77
N GLU A 132 -1.01 -4.14 6.94
CA GLU A 132 -2.24 -3.86 7.67
C GLU A 132 -2.00 -2.61 8.53
N LEU A 133 -2.70 -1.53 8.18
CA LEU A 133 -2.61 -0.22 8.84
C LEU A 133 -3.95 0.16 9.43
N GLU A 134 -3.93 0.59 10.69
CA GLU A 134 -5.08 1.25 11.30
C GLU A 134 -5.27 2.68 10.74
N ASN A 135 -6.42 3.29 11.03
CA ASN A 135 -6.81 4.59 10.48
C ASN A 135 -5.86 5.75 10.83
N ASN A 136 -5.10 5.62 11.91
CA ASN A 136 -4.13 6.57 12.44
C ASN A 136 -2.68 6.08 12.26
N GLN A 137 -2.45 5.06 11.43
CA GLN A 137 -1.12 4.50 11.16
C GLN A 137 -0.69 4.81 9.72
N ALA A 138 0.60 5.02 9.53
CA ALA A 138 1.20 5.19 8.21
C ALA A 138 2.51 4.40 8.11
N VAL A 139 2.95 4.11 6.89
CA VAL A 139 4.29 3.57 6.64
C VAL A 139 5.01 4.48 5.67
N VAL A 140 6.23 4.87 6.01
CA VAL A 140 7.11 5.65 5.14
C VAL A 140 8.05 4.70 4.42
N GLU A 141 8.06 4.79 3.09
CA GLU A 141 9.05 4.16 2.23
C GLU A 141 10.19 5.13 1.99
N TYR A 142 11.41 4.65 2.25
CA TYR A 142 12.61 5.44 2.04
C TYR A 142 13.74 4.58 1.50
N TRP A 143 14.69 5.24 0.84
CA TRP A 143 15.96 4.64 0.44
C TRP A 143 17.07 5.18 1.32
N PHE A 144 17.94 4.29 1.75
CA PHE A 144 19.16 4.64 2.49
C PHE A 144 20.26 3.69 2.07
N ASN A 145 21.43 4.20 1.70
CA ASN A 145 22.57 3.41 1.21
C ASN A 145 22.20 2.41 0.09
N GLY A 146 21.36 2.84 -0.85
CA GLY A 146 20.92 2.00 -1.97
C GLY A 146 19.93 0.88 -1.60
N LYS A 147 19.44 0.85 -0.35
CA LYS A 147 18.46 -0.14 0.10
C LYS A 147 17.11 0.50 0.40
N LYS A 148 16.05 -0.03 -0.23
CA LYS A 148 14.66 0.32 0.09
C LYS A 148 14.25 -0.26 1.45
N SER A 149 13.74 0.60 2.32
CA SER A 149 13.31 0.29 3.67
C SER A 149 11.94 0.90 3.97
N TYR A 150 11.29 0.38 5.01
CA TYR A 150 9.95 0.81 5.39
C TYR A 150 9.92 1.08 6.89
N TYR A 151 9.37 2.21 7.31
CA TYR A 151 9.22 2.56 8.71
C TYR A 151 7.75 2.79 9.06
N LYS A 152 7.25 2.16 10.12
CA LYS A 152 5.85 2.29 10.54
C LYS A 152 5.70 3.40 11.59
N ILE A 153 4.81 4.33 11.31
CA ILE A 153 4.36 5.39 12.20
C ILE A 153 3.06 4.91 12.85
N LEU A 154 3.05 4.81 14.18
CA LEU A 154 1.93 4.22 14.91
C LEU A 154 0.82 5.22 15.25
N ASN A 155 1.17 6.47 15.55
CA ASN A 155 0.23 7.47 16.07
C ASN A 155 0.30 8.75 15.24
N LEU A 156 -0.48 8.83 14.16
CA LEU A 156 -0.71 10.09 13.48
C LEU A 156 -1.84 10.86 14.17
N SER A 157 -1.61 12.14 14.44
CA SER A 157 -2.63 13.03 14.98
C SER A 157 -3.62 13.45 13.89
N GLN A 158 -4.91 13.54 14.23
CA GLN A 158 -5.89 14.15 13.32
C GLN A 158 -5.99 15.65 13.60
N LYS A 159 -5.75 16.48 12.58
CA LYS A 159 -6.04 17.92 12.65
C LYS A 159 -7.44 18.24 12.14
N GLU A 160 -7.94 19.42 12.51
CA GLU A 160 -9.23 19.92 12.08
C GLU A 160 -9.32 20.02 10.55
N MET A 161 -10.50 19.73 10.01
CA MET A 161 -10.74 19.76 8.57
C MET A 161 -10.64 21.20 8.05
N ILE A 162 -9.97 21.38 6.89
CA ILE A 162 -9.90 22.68 6.21
C ILE A 162 -10.96 22.75 5.10
N PRO A 163 -11.91 23.69 5.17
CA PRO A 163 -12.72 24.07 4.02
C PRO A 163 -11.93 25.05 3.15
N TYR A 164 -11.58 24.67 1.93
CA TYR A 164 -10.95 25.60 0.98
C TYR A 164 -12.02 26.50 0.35
N PRO A 165 -11.92 27.83 0.46
CA PRO A 165 -12.88 28.74 -0.16
C PRO A 165 -12.80 28.65 -1.69
N GLN A 166 -13.85 29.09 -2.37
CA GLN A 166 -13.78 29.30 -3.82
C GLN A 166 -12.78 30.43 -4.12
N ALA A 167 -11.91 30.22 -5.11
CA ALA A 167 -11.11 31.31 -5.64
C ALA A 167 -12.06 32.38 -6.22
N ASN A 168 -11.81 33.64 -5.89
CA ASN A 168 -12.68 34.74 -6.33
C ASN A 168 -12.57 34.86 -7.87
N PRO A 169 -13.67 34.80 -8.64
CA PRO A 169 -13.60 34.78 -10.12
C PRO A 169 -13.12 36.08 -10.78
N HIS A 170 -12.77 37.11 -9.99
CA HIS A 170 -12.53 38.48 -10.45
C HIS A 170 -11.16 39.03 -9.99
N GLU A 171 -10.08 38.28 -10.22
CA GLU A 171 -8.71 38.80 -10.23
C GLU A 171 -8.12 38.80 -11.66
#